data_AF-A0A653CRP3-F1
#
_entry.id   AF-A0A653CRP3-F1
#
_cell.length_a   1.000
_cell.length_b   1.000
_cell.length_c   1.000
_cell.angle_alpha   90.00
_cell.angle_beta   90.00
_cell.angle_gamma   90.00
#
_symmetry.space_group_name_H-M   'P 1'
#
loop_
_entity.id
_entity.type
_entity.pdbx_description
1 polymer ?
#
loop_
_entity_poly.entity_id
_entity_poly.type
_entity_poly.pdbx_seq_one_letter_code
_entity_poly.pdbx_strand_id
1 'polypeptide(L)'
;ATINSAELSDAEDAYKRLPVKTQEEFLQIEHLLLDDGTYKLLISKLKRLGGSDYKDCIKRMLKKIMTDNVMMLFSFSGHKGKMPFCGSKICDALLGAVQECAPDASLKEIELKVSIYLSKAKERVMIKERKHDN
;
A
#
# COMPACT_ATOMS: atom_id res chain seq x y z
N ALA A 1 -21.83 14.85 9.09
CA ALA A 1 -21.09 14.25 10.23
C ALA A 1 -19.83 15.08 10.42
N THR A 2 -19.77 15.86 11.51
CA THR A 2 -18.59 16.66 11.85
C THR A 2 -17.53 15.70 12.39
N ILE A 3 -16.44 15.50 11.65
CA ILE A 3 -15.31 14.70 12.11
C ILE A 3 -14.62 15.48 13.23
N ASN A 4 -14.44 14.84 14.38
CA ASN A 4 -13.88 15.47 15.57
C ASN A 4 -12.36 15.72 15.38
N SER A 5 -11.82 16.81 15.91
CA SER A 5 -10.43 17.23 15.68
C SER A 5 -9.36 16.26 16.19
N ALA A 6 -9.72 15.41 17.17
CA ALA A 6 -8.84 14.35 17.68
C ALA A 6 -8.72 13.15 16.70
N GLU A 7 -9.80 12.77 16.00
CA GLU A 7 -9.78 11.65 15.06
C GLU A 7 -9.00 11.97 13.78
N LEU A 8 -9.00 13.25 13.37
CA LEU A 8 -8.11 13.75 12.31
C LEU A 8 -6.63 13.62 12.67
N SER A 9 -6.28 13.71 13.97
CA SER A 9 -4.90 13.63 14.46
C SER A 9 -4.36 12.20 14.31
N ASP A 10 -5.13 11.20 14.75
CA ASP A 10 -4.71 9.78 14.71
C ASP A 10 -4.64 9.24 13.27
N ALA A 11 -5.59 9.66 12.43
CA ALA A 11 -5.61 9.33 11.03
C ALA A 11 -4.42 9.94 10.26
N GLU A 12 -4.07 11.21 10.55
CA GLU A 12 -2.93 11.87 9.93
C GLU A 12 -1.59 11.29 10.43
N ASP A 13 -1.55 10.82 11.67
CA ASP A 13 -0.43 10.07 12.22
C ASP A 13 -0.22 8.74 11.46
N ALA A 14 -1.28 7.99 11.16
CA ALA A 14 -1.18 6.75 10.39
C ALA A 14 -0.50 6.97 9.02
N TYR A 15 -0.87 8.01 8.26
CA TYR A 15 -0.23 8.32 6.97
C TYR A 15 1.23 8.79 7.11
N LYS A 16 1.57 9.48 8.21
CA LYS A 16 2.94 9.93 8.50
C LYS A 16 3.87 8.77 8.86
N ARG A 17 3.35 7.69 9.44
CA ARG A 17 4.09 6.47 9.76
C ARG A 17 4.46 5.63 8.54
N LEU A 18 3.94 5.96 7.35
CA LEU A 18 4.27 5.27 6.10
C LEU A 18 5.52 5.88 5.42
N PRO A 19 6.43 5.07 4.82
CA PRO A 19 6.29 3.64 4.59
C PRO A 19 6.67 2.76 5.78
N VAL A 20 5.88 1.71 6.02
CA VAL A 20 6.20 0.69 7.03
C VAL A 20 7.43 -0.13 6.64
N LYS A 21 8.25 -0.44 7.64
CA LYS A 21 9.56 -1.10 7.53
C LYS A 21 9.56 -2.50 8.13
N THR A 22 8.58 -2.82 8.98
CA THR A 22 8.43 -4.14 9.60
C THR A 22 7.01 -4.69 9.44
N GLN A 23 6.84 -5.97 9.74
CA GLN A 23 5.52 -6.61 9.76
C GLN A 23 4.66 -6.07 10.90
N GLU A 24 5.26 -5.77 12.05
CA GLU A 24 4.57 -5.22 13.22
C GLU A 24 4.00 -3.83 12.90
N GLU A 25 4.78 -2.97 12.23
CA GLU A 25 4.30 -1.66 11.77
C GLU A 25 3.14 -1.81 10.78
N PHE A 26 3.20 -2.79 9.86
CA PHE A 26 2.10 -3.09 8.95
C PHE A 26 0.81 -3.44 9.72
N LEU A 27 0.91 -4.32 10.73
CA LEU A 27 -0.23 -4.73 11.55
C LEU A 27 -0.81 -3.58 12.40
N GLN A 28 0.05 -2.68 12.87
CA GLN A 28 -0.41 -1.47 13.57
C GLN A 28 -1.23 -0.57 12.65
N ILE A 29 -0.78 -0.36 11.41
CA ILE A 29 -1.56 0.40 10.42
C ILE A 29 -2.88 -0.32 10.10
N GLU A 30 -2.87 -1.65 9.91
CA GLU A 30 -4.10 -2.42 9.71
C GLU A 30 -5.12 -2.19 10.84
N HIS A 31 -4.66 -2.18 12.09
CA HIS A 31 -5.53 -1.91 13.24
C HIS A 31 -6.08 -0.48 13.25
N LEU A 32 -5.26 0.52 12.90
CA LEU A 32 -5.72 1.92 12.79
C LEU A 32 -6.75 2.10 11.66
N LEU A 33 -6.66 1.30 10.58
CA LEU A 33 -7.61 1.33 9.47
C LEU A 33 -8.95 0.64 9.75
N LEU A 34 -9.15 0.10 10.97
CA LEU A 34 -10.48 -0.29 11.45
C LEU A 34 -11.37 0.94 11.70
N ASP A 35 -10.76 2.10 11.94
CA ASP A 35 -11.48 3.37 11.98
C ASP A 35 -11.77 3.89 10.57
N ASP A 36 -13.05 4.17 10.30
CA ASP A 36 -13.55 4.63 9.00
C ASP A 36 -12.96 5.99 8.59
N GLY A 37 -12.71 6.87 9.57
CA GLY A 37 -12.11 8.19 9.33
C GLY A 37 -10.68 8.05 8.81
N THR A 38 -9.89 7.23 9.48
CA THR A 38 -8.51 6.88 9.14
C THR A 38 -8.42 6.17 7.80
N TYR A 39 -9.32 5.21 7.55
CA TYR A 39 -9.41 4.51 6.27
C TYR A 39 -9.69 5.45 5.09
N LYS A 40 -10.70 6.32 5.21
CA LYS A 40 -11.04 7.31 4.17
C LYS A 40 -9.93 8.33 3.96
N LEU A 41 -9.26 8.77 5.03
CA LEU A 41 -8.13 9.68 4.93
C LEU A 41 -6.96 9.04 4.18
N LEU A 42 -6.65 7.77 4.47
CA LEU A 42 -5.59 7.03 3.77
C LEU A 42 -5.88 6.97 2.27
N ILE A 43 -7.09 6.58 1.86
CA ILE A 43 -7.50 6.57 0.45
C ILE A 43 -7.31 7.95 -0.19
N SER A 44 -7.82 9.00 0.45
CA SER A 44 -7.69 10.38 -0.03
C SER A 44 -6.23 10.81 -0.20
N LYS A 45 -5.35 10.47 0.75
CA LYS A 45 -3.91 10.79 0.69
C LYS A 45 -3.18 9.94 -0.37
N LEU A 46 -3.54 8.66 -0.54
CA LEU A 46 -2.97 7.80 -1.58
C LEU A 46 -3.37 8.27 -2.98
N LYS A 47 -4.66 8.59 -3.19
CA LYS A 47 -5.18 9.13 -4.47
C LYS A 47 -4.41 10.37 -4.92
N ARG A 48 -4.08 11.27 -3.99
CA ARG A 48 -3.30 12.48 -4.27
C ARG A 48 -1.89 12.23 -4.78
N LEU A 49 -1.34 11.02 -4.60
CA LEU A 49 -0.08 10.67 -5.24
C LEU A 49 -0.27 10.71 -6.77
N GLY A 50 -1.33 10.10 -7.29
CA GLY A 50 -1.58 9.97 -8.72
C GLY A 50 -0.48 9.18 -9.45
N GLY A 51 -0.47 9.31 -10.77
CA GLY A 51 0.46 8.63 -11.67
C GLY A 51 0.04 8.87 -13.12
N SER A 52 0.92 8.55 -14.07
CA SER A 52 0.59 8.68 -15.49
C SER A 52 -0.40 7.62 -16.00
N ASP A 53 -0.41 6.46 -15.35
CA ASP A 53 -1.34 5.35 -15.61
C ASP A 53 -1.58 4.53 -14.33
N TYR A 54 -2.47 3.54 -14.38
CA TYR A 54 -2.76 2.67 -13.23
C TYR A 54 -1.51 1.93 -12.71
N LYS A 55 -0.56 1.58 -13.58
CA LYS A 55 0.67 0.85 -13.22
C LYS A 55 1.59 1.74 -12.39
N ASP A 56 1.71 3.00 -12.76
CA ASP A 56 2.49 4.00 -12.04
C ASP A 56 1.80 4.40 -10.72
N CYS A 57 0.48 4.58 -10.72
CA CYS A 57 -0.31 4.78 -9.50
C CYS A 57 -0.04 3.67 -8.47
N ILE A 58 -0.17 2.40 -8.88
CA ILE A 58 0.11 1.23 -8.02
C ILE A 58 1.53 1.29 -7.46
N LYS A 59 2.53 1.54 -8.31
CA LYS A 59 3.94 1.59 -7.91
C LYS A 59 4.19 2.70 -6.90
N ARG A 60 3.67 3.91 -7.12
CA ARG A 60 3.88 5.07 -6.25
C ARG A 60 3.16 4.90 -4.92
N MET A 61 1.93 4.39 -4.93
CA MET A 61 1.16 4.10 -3.72
C MET A 61 1.80 2.96 -2.90
N LEU A 62 2.15 1.83 -3.50
CA LEU A 62 2.79 0.72 -2.78
C LEU A 62 4.11 1.14 -2.13
N LYS A 63 4.95 1.90 -2.84
CA LYS A 63 6.20 2.43 -2.27
C LYS A 63 5.98 3.43 -1.14
N LYS A 64 4.86 4.15 -1.16
CA LYS A 64 4.49 5.04 -0.05
C LYS A 64 4.00 4.23 1.15
N ILE A 65 3.25 3.15 0.94
CA ILE A 65 2.67 2.32 2.00
C ILE A 65 3.73 1.52 2.74
N MET A 66 4.61 0.81 2.03
CA MET A 66 5.54 -0.15 2.64
C MET A 66 6.87 -0.19 1.88
N THR A 67 7.93 -0.59 2.57
CA THR A 67 9.23 -0.81 1.96
C THR A 67 9.26 -2.10 1.12
N ASP A 68 10.23 -2.21 0.21
CA ASP A 68 10.41 -3.45 -0.56
C ASP A 68 10.69 -4.66 0.36
N ASN A 69 11.33 -4.44 1.52
CA ASN A 69 11.58 -5.48 2.52
C ASN A 69 10.27 -6.05 3.08
N VAL A 70 9.33 -5.18 3.45
CA VAL A 70 7.99 -5.61 3.89
C VAL A 70 7.24 -6.28 2.73
N MET A 71 7.29 -5.73 1.51
CA MET A 71 6.65 -6.34 0.34
C MET A 71 7.13 -7.77 0.06
N MET A 72 8.37 -8.12 0.41
CA MET A 72 8.88 -9.48 0.23
C MET A 72 8.12 -10.52 1.06
N LEU A 73 7.57 -10.12 2.22
CA LEU A 73 6.81 -10.97 3.14
C LEU A 73 5.44 -11.34 2.58
N PHE A 74 4.95 -10.59 1.60
CA PHE A 74 3.63 -10.74 1.03
C PHE A 74 3.66 -11.31 -0.39
N SER A 75 2.58 -12.00 -0.73
CA SER A 75 2.13 -12.16 -2.11
C SER A 75 0.67 -11.75 -2.16
N PHE A 76 0.13 -11.48 -3.35
CA PHE A 76 -1.26 -11.02 -3.44
C PHE A 76 -2.22 -12.00 -2.74
N SER A 77 -2.13 -13.29 -3.03
CA SER A 77 -3.04 -14.33 -2.53
C SER A 77 -2.43 -15.32 -1.52
N GLY A 78 -1.21 -15.08 -1.02
CA GLY A 78 -0.61 -15.92 0.04
C GLY A 78 0.14 -17.17 -0.43
N HIS A 79 0.69 -17.17 -1.64
CA HIS A 79 1.41 -18.30 -2.20
C HIS A 79 2.84 -18.44 -1.65
N LYS A 80 3.34 -19.69 -1.63
CA LYS A 80 4.75 -20.03 -1.28
C LYS A 80 5.17 -19.59 0.12
N GLY A 81 4.28 -19.76 1.11
CA GLY A 81 4.55 -19.43 2.51
C GLY A 81 4.59 -17.94 2.83
N LYS A 82 4.19 -17.08 1.88
CA LYS A 82 4.05 -15.64 2.10
C LYS A 82 2.66 -15.31 2.62
N MET A 83 2.54 -14.21 3.34
CA MET A 83 1.25 -13.71 3.79
C MET A 83 0.40 -13.23 2.61
N PRO A 84 -0.93 -13.45 2.63
CA PRO A 84 -1.84 -12.84 1.66
C PRO A 84 -1.91 -11.32 1.89
N PHE A 85 -1.81 -10.56 0.80
CA PHE A 85 -2.04 -9.11 0.84
C PHE A 85 -3.51 -8.79 0.57
N CYS A 86 -4.19 -9.58 -0.28
CA CYS A 86 -5.63 -9.46 -0.50
C CYS A 86 -6.38 -9.68 0.83
N GLY A 87 -7.41 -8.87 1.07
CA GLY A 87 -8.20 -8.91 2.31
C GLY A 87 -7.62 -8.09 3.46
N SER A 88 -6.43 -7.50 3.30
CA SER A 88 -5.96 -6.46 4.23
C SER A 88 -6.65 -5.12 3.94
N LYS A 89 -6.87 -4.30 4.98
CA LYS A 89 -7.46 -2.96 4.83
C LYS A 89 -6.56 -2.05 3.98
N ILE A 90 -5.25 -2.20 4.10
CA ILE A 90 -4.26 -1.51 3.26
C ILE A 90 -4.44 -1.89 1.78
N CYS A 91 -4.67 -3.17 1.46
CA CYS A 91 -4.92 -3.60 0.08
C CYS A 91 -6.22 -2.99 -0.45
N ASP A 92 -7.30 -3.04 0.32
CA ASP A 92 -8.59 -2.46 -0.10
C ASP A 92 -8.47 -0.95 -0.34
N ALA A 93 -7.79 -0.23 0.56
CA ALA A 93 -7.50 1.19 0.41
C ALA A 93 -6.67 1.50 -0.84
N LEU A 94 -5.65 0.67 -1.13
CA LEU A 94 -4.83 0.80 -2.33
C LEU A 94 -5.67 0.58 -3.59
N LEU A 95 -6.44 -0.51 -3.66
CA LEU A 95 -7.25 -0.84 -4.84
C LEU A 95 -8.28 0.25 -5.12
N GLY A 96 -8.99 0.72 -4.09
CA GLY A 96 -9.93 1.83 -4.20
C GLY A 96 -9.26 3.12 -4.68
N ALA A 97 -8.11 3.49 -4.10
CA ALA A 97 -7.38 4.68 -4.52
C ALA A 97 -6.88 4.61 -5.97
N VAL A 98 -6.42 3.44 -6.44
CA VAL A 98 -5.99 3.26 -7.84
C VAL A 98 -7.17 3.33 -8.79
N GLN A 99 -8.29 2.66 -8.48
CA GLN A 99 -9.49 2.66 -9.32
C GLN A 99 -10.04 4.09 -9.51
N GLU A 100 -9.95 4.93 -8.49
CA GLU A 100 -10.32 6.35 -8.61
C GLU A 100 -9.31 7.19 -9.42
N CYS A 101 -8.03 6.82 -9.45
CA CYS A 101 -7.01 7.52 -10.25
C CYS A 101 -7.05 7.10 -11.72
N ALA A 102 -7.42 5.86 -12.00
CA ALA A 102 -7.43 5.27 -13.32
C ALA A 102 -8.73 4.50 -13.53
N PRO A 103 -9.85 5.20 -13.81
CA PRO A 103 -11.18 4.60 -13.89
C PRO A 103 -11.31 3.58 -15.01
N ASP A 104 -10.48 3.68 -16.06
CA ASP A 104 -10.50 2.78 -17.22
C ASP A 104 -9.85 1.41 -16.96
N ALA A 105 -9.05 1.28 -15.88
CA ALA A 105 -8.43 0.02 -15.53
C ALA A 105 -9.43 -0.86 -14.79
N SER A 106 -9.56 -2.13 -15.18
CA SER A 106 -10.39 -3.07 -14.44
C SER A 106 -9.73 -3.47 -13.12
N LEU A 107 -10.55 -3.79 -12.11
CA LEU A 107 -10.05 -4.27 -10.82
C LEU A 107 -9.09 -5.47 -10.99
N LYS A 108 -9.42 -6.39 -11.90
CA LYS A 108 -8.58 -7.56 -12.23
C LYS A 108 -7.19 -7.16 -12.73
N GLU A 109 -7.09 -6.13 -13.58
CA GLU A 109 -5.79 -5.63 -14.06
C GLU A 109 -4.98 -4.97 -12.95
N ILE A 110 -5.65 -4.24 -12.07
CA ILE A 110 -5.03 -3.60 -10.89
C ILE A 110 -4.48 -4.69 -9.97
N GLU A 111 -5.30 -5.66 -9.57
CA GLU A 111 -4.90 -6.79 -8.71
C GLU A 111 -3.72 -7.58 -9.30
N LEU A 112 -3.79 -7.92 -10.59
CA LEU A 112 -2.71 -8.61 -11.29
C LEU A 112 -1.42 -7.78 -11.24
N LYS A 113 -1.52 -6.47 -11.44
CA LYS A 113 -0.36 -5.59 -11.42
C LYS A 113 0.23 -5.44 -10.02
N VAL A 114 -0.60 -5.36 -8.97
CA VAL A 114 -0.17 -5.40 -7.56
C VAL A 114 0.56 -6.72 -7.28
N SER A 115 -0.01 -7.85 -7.68
CA SER A 115 0.59 -9.18 -7.53
C SER A 115 1.97 -9.29 -8.18
N ILE A 116 2.10 -8.83 -9.43
CA ILE A 116 3.39 -8.78 -10.14
C ILE A 116 4.38 -7.84 -9.44
N TYR A 117 3.90 -6.71 -8.91
CA TYR A 117 4.78 -5.77 -8.23
C TYR A 117 5.31 -6.33 -6.90
N LEU A 118 4.48 -7.02 -6.12
CA LEU A 118 4.90 -7.71 -4.89
C LEU A 118 5.89 -8.84 -5.18
N SER A 119 5.64 -9.64 -6.22
CA SER A 119 6.53 -10.77 -6.56
C SER A 119 7.95 -10.32 -6.92
N LYS A 120 8.09 -9.13 -7.52
CA LYS A 120 9.38 -8.51 -7.85
C LYS A 120 10.08 -7.80 -6.69
N ALA A 121 9.52 -7.79 -5.48
CA ALA A 121 10.12 -7.08 -4.35
C ALA A 121 11.54 -7.56 -4.04
N LYS A 122 11.77 -8.89 -4.04
CA LYS A 122 13.08 -9.48 -3.79
C LYS A 122 14.15 -9.01 -4.79
N GLU A 123 13.80 -9.02 -6.07
CA GLU A 123 14.69 -8.53 -7.13
C GLU A 123 15.07 -7.07 -6.91
N ARG A 124 14.09 -6.22 -6.52
CA ARG A 124 14.35 -4.79 -6.24
C ARG A 124 15.29 -4.57 -5.06
N VAL A 125 15.18 -5.39 -4.00
CA VAL A 125 16.09 -5.32 -2.84
C VAL A 125 17.51 -5.70 -3.26
N MET A 126 17.67 -6.83 -3.94
CA MET A 126 18.98 -7.29 -4.42
C MET A 126 19.66 -6.29 -5.36
N ILE A 127 18.90 -5.63 -6.25
CA ILE A 127 19.43 -4.59 -7.14
C ILE A 127 19.91 -3.36 -6.35
N LYS A 128 19.22 -2.99 -5.27
CA LYS A 128 19.61 -1.85 -4.43
C LYS A 128 20.88 -2.15 -3.63
N GLU A 129 20.98 -3.35 -3.06
CA GLU A 129 22.18 -3.80 -2.32
C GLU A 129 23.41 -3.78 -3.23
N ARG A 130 23.32 -4.36 -4.43
CA ARG A 130 24.42 -4.34 -5.43
C ARG A 130 24.86 -2.94 -5.86
N LYS A 131 23.99 -1.94 -5.78
CA LYS A 131 24.34 -0.55 -6.10
C LYS A 131 24.96 0.20 -4.93
N HIS A 132 24.79 -0.30 -3.71
CA HIS A 132 25.40 0.28 -2.52
C HIS A 132 26.85 -0.19 -2.35
N ASP A 133 27.15 -1.40 -2.82
CA ASP A 133 28.48 -2.02 -2.76
C ASP A 133 29.44 -1.59 -3.89
N ASN A 134 28.99 -0.78 -4.86
CA ASN A 134 29.77 -0.25 -5.98
C ASN A 134 29.85 1.28 -5.91
#